data_AF-A0A1B8APY7-F1
#
_entry.id   AF-A0A1B8APY7-F1
#
_cell.length_a   1.000
_cell.length_b   1.000
_cell.length_c   1.000
_cell.angle_alpha   90.00
_cell.angle_beta   90.00
_cell.angle_gamma   90.00
#
_symmetry.space_group_name_H-M   'P 1'
#
loop_
_entity.id
_entity.type
_entity.pdbx_description
1 polymer ?
#
loop_
_entity_poly.entity_id
_entity_poly.type
_entity_poly.pdbx_seq_one_letter_code
_entity_poly.pdbx_strand_id
1 'polypeptide(L)'
;MPPRIPALPSLGSLNLCLRPASKSATPNFLPIVQTANLSQREKKRKAKQDPYRWAQAEQRKAANVQRREELSRERDESWGDAVLGKKTPFIESLETAGVRKTEGQSVADSEIRNYFLSDPEVEAATKHAYQLTKPMIGAVESQMEPETTEDKMKRHDENHEKVIEALNRITSLENGSSKDRFHANVQRIINEFGRHRTDSIFMPDKPPKTMLGEEMPGRHGPDTGSSEVQIAILTAKIHNLSNALQINRGYKDKHNKRNLRLLLHRRQKLMKYMDRKERGSQRWTHMVETLGLTPATWKDQISL
;
A
#
# COMPACT_ATOMS: atom_id res chain seq x y z
N MET A 1 -11.25 -90.57 -13.93
CA MET A 1 -10.86 -89.44 -14.81
C MET A 1 -11.27 -89.74 -16.23
N PRO A 2 -12.11 -88.90 -16.86
CA PRO A 2 -12.12 -88.72 -18.31
C PRO A 2 -11.36 -87.44 -18.71
N PRO A 3 -10.67 -87.42 -19.86
CA PRO A 3 -9.75 -86.36 -20.25
C PRO A 3 -10.46 -85.07 -20.69
N ARG A 4 -9.91 -83.92 -20.27
CA ARG A 4 -10.29 -82.60 -20.78
C ARG A 4 -9.68 -82.43 -22.18
N ILE A 5 -10.53 -82.43 -23.21
CA ILE A 5 -10.15 -82.05 -24.58
C ILE A 5 -10.12 -80.52 -24.65
N PRO A 6 -9.04 -79.88 -25.15
CA PRO A 6 -9.01 -78.44 -25.38
C PRO A 6 -9.80 -78.12 -26.65
N ALA A 7 -10.91 -77.38 -26.53
CA ALA A 7 -11.60 -76.78 -27.67
C ALA A 7 -10.83 -75.53 -28.14
N LEU A 8 -10.63 -75.43 -29.45
CA LEU A 8 -10.06 -74.28 -30.15
C LEU A 8 -10.92 -73.01 -29.98
N PRO A 9 -10.33 -71.80 -30.10
CA PRO A 9 -10.98 -70.55 -29.74
C PRO A 9 -11.99 -70.14 -30.82
N SER A 10 -13.25 -69.90 -30.42
CA SER A 10 -14.17 -69.14 -31.27
C SER A 10 -13.85 -67.65 -31.17
N LEU A 11 -13.58 -67.06 -32.33
CA LEU A 11 -13.35 -65.64 -32.55
C LEU A 11 -14.64 -64.85 -32.20
N GLY A 12 -14.66 -64.26 -31.01
CA GLY A 12 -15.62 -63.23 -30.62
C GLY A 12 -14.92 -61.88 -30.55
N SER A 13 -15.39 -60.92 -31.35
CA SER A 13 -14.78 -59.61 -31.61
C SER A 13 -14.41 -58.83 -30.35
N LEU A 14 -13.10 -58.70 -30.11
CA LEU A 14 -12.54 -57.66 -29.25
C LEU A 14 -12.82 -56.29 -29.88
N ASN A 15 -13.73 -55.53 -29.30
CA ASN A 15 -13.77 -54.09 -29.49
C ASN A 15 -12.47 -53.53 -28.91
N LEU A 16 -11.47 -53.35 -29.77
CA LEU A 16 -10.25 -52.62 -29.49
C LEU A 16 -10.62 -51.17 -29.17
N CYS A 17 -10.77 -50.88 -27.88
CA CYS A 17 -10.64 -49.53 -27.36
C CYS A 17 -9.19 -49.08 -27.63
N LEU A 18 -8.94 -48.51 -28.81
CA LEU A 18 -7.73 -47.76 -29.11
C LEU A 18 -7.71 -46.54 -28.19
N ARG A 19 -7.23 -46.71 -26.96
CA ARG A 19 -6.66 -45.61 -26.19
C ARG A 19 -5.51 -45.07 -27.06
N PRO A 20 -5.52 -43.80 -27.50
CA PRO A 20 -4.30 -43.22 -28.02
C PRO A 20 -3.29 -43.28 -26.89
N ALA A 21 -2.25 -44.11 -27.03
CA ALA A 21 -1.11 -44.08 -26.14
C ALA A 21 -0.64 -42.63 -26.07
N SER A 22 -0.52 -42.08 -24.86
CA SER A 22 0.21 -40.82 -24.68
C SER A 22 1.56 -41.03 -25.33
N LYS A 23 1.82 -40.35 -26.46
CA LYS A 23 3.15 -40.32 -27.05
C LYS A 23 4.10 -39.95 -25.91
N SER A 24 5.00 -40.86 -25.55
CA SER A 24 6.12 -40.48 -24.70
C SER A 24 6.75 -39.29 -25.40
N ALA A 25 6.85 -38.17 -24.69
CA ALA A 25 7.59 -37.03 -25.22
C ALA A 25 8.97 -37.56 -25.59
N THR A 26 9.26 -37.64 -26.89
CA THR A 26 10.61 -37.91 -27.37
C THR A 26 11.50 -36.92 -26.62
N PRO A 27 12.54 -37.36 -25.89
CA PRO A 27 13.45 -36.41 -25.29
C PRO A 27 13.96 -35.55 -26.46
N ASN A 28 13.68 -34.25 -26.42
CA ASN A 28 14.30 -33.33 -27.34
C ASN A 28 15.80 -33.50 -27.14
N PHE A 29 16.47 -34.20 -28.05
CA PHE A 29 17.92 -34.24 -28.17
C PHE A 29 18.39 -32.87 -28.66
N LEU A 30 18.10 -31.81 -27.88
CA LEU A 30 18.92 -30.62 -27.95
C LEU A 30 20.31 -31.08 -27.49
N PRO A 31 21.39 -30.80 -28.25
CA PRO A 31 22.73 -31.10 -27.78
C PRO A 31 22.87 -30.41 -26.43
N ILE A 32 23.14 -31.19 -25.39
CA ILE A 32 23.62 -30.66 -24.12
C ILE A 32 24.97 -30.04 -24.46
N VAL A 33 24.95 -28.75 -24.81
CA VAL A 33 26.18 -27.97 -24.91
C VAL A 33 26.66 -27.88 -23.47
N GLN A 34 27.54 -28.80 -23.09
CA GLN A 34 28.29 -28.68 -21.86
C GLN A 34 29.07 -27.37 -21.98
N THR A 35 28.59 -26.32 -21.31
CA THR A 35 29.31 -25.06 -21.19
C THR A 35 30.47 -25.28 -20.23
N ALA A 36 31.46 -26.08 -20.64
CA ALA A 36 32.69 -26.24 -19.91
C ALA A 36 33.45 -24.91 -19.99
N ASN A 37 33.64 -24.27 -18.84
CA ASN A 37 34.48 -23.10 -18.75
C ASN A 37 35.92 -23.50 -19.14
N LEU A 38 36.47 -22.90 -20.21
CA LEU A 38 37.86 -23.12 -20.61
C LEU A 38 38.80 -22.89 -19.42
N SER A 39 39.79 -23.77 -19.28
CA SER A 39 40.84 -23.61 -18.28
C SER A 39 41.61 -22.31 -18.50
N GLN A 40 42.12 -21.71 -17.42
CA GLN A 40 42.94 -20.49 -17.50
C GLN A 40 44.14 -20.67 -18.43
N ARG A 41 44.73 -21.87 -18.46
CA ARG A 41 45.84 -22.22 -19.35
C ARG A 41 45.40 -22.19 -20.82
N GLU A 42 44.23 -22.71 -21.13
CA GLU A 42 43.69 -22.72 -22.49
C GLU A 42 43.26 -21.34 -22.97
N LYS A 43 42.68 -20.51 -22.09
CA LYS A 43 42.38 -19.10 -22.39
C LYS A 43 43.64 -18.34 -22.78
N LYS A 44 44.73 -18.49 -22.01
CA LYS A 44 46.03 -17.86 -22.32
C LYS A 44 46.62 -18.37 -23.63
N ARG A 45 46.54 -19.69 -23.91
CA ARG A 45 46.99 -20.26 -25.19
C ARG A 45 46.22 -19.65 -26.37
N LYS A 46 44.89 -19.57 -26.27
CA LYS A 46 44.02 -19.03 -27.32
C LYS A 46 44.24 -17.53 -27.56
N ALA A 47 44.45 -16.76 -26.49
CA ALA A 47 44.80 -15.34 -26.58
C ALA A 47 46.14 -15.11 -27.30
N LYS A 48 47.14 -15.97 -27.06
CA LYS A 48 48.44 -15.90 -27.76
C LYS A 48 48.37 -16.37 -29.22
N GLN A 49 47.48 -17.33 -29.53
CA GLN A 49 47.36 -17.89 -30.87
C GLN A 49 46.80 -16.88 -31.88
N ASP A 50 45.88 -16.01 -31.46
CA ASP A 50 45.31 -14.96 -32.31
C ASP A 50 45.11 -13.66 -31.49
N PRO A 51 46.17 -12.83 -31.34
CA PRO A 51 46.12 -11.64 -30.51
C PRO A 51 45.13 -10.59 -31.01
N TYR A 52 45.00 -10.40 -32.32
CA TYR A 52 44.16 -9.36 -32.91
C TYR A 52 42.68 -9.66 -32.74
N ARG A 53 42.26 -10.90 -33.06
CA ARG A 53 40.87 -11.32 -32.88
C ARG A 53 40.49 -11.38 -31.40
N TRP A 54 41.43 -11.74 -30.54
CA TRP A 54 41.25 -11.69 -29.09
C TRP A 54 40.98 -10.25 -28.62
N ALA A 55 41.80 -9.28 -29.06
CA ALA A 55 41.61 -7.86 -28.75
C ALA A 55 40.27 -7.31 -29.27
N GLN A 56 39.85 -7.65 -30.49
CA GLN A 56 38.53 -7.25 -31.01
C GLN A 56 37.37 -7.83 -30.18
N ALA A 57 37.48 -9.10 -29.75
CA ALA A 57 36.47 -9.73 -28.90
C ALA A 57 36.43 -9.06 -27.50
N GLU A 58 37.58 -8.70 -26.96
CA GLU A 58 37.69 -7.91 -25.72
C GLU A 58 37.06 -6.53 -25.87
N GLN A 59 37.28 -5.81 -26.98
CA GLN A 59 36.65 -4.52 -27.25
C GLN A 59 35.11 -4.63 -27.30
N ARG A 60 34.56 -5.62 -28.02
CA ARG A 60 33.10 -5.85 -28.06
C ARG A 60 32.54 -6.21 -26.68
N LYS A 61 33.28 -7.03 -25.92
CA LYS A 61 32.91 -7.38 -24.55
C LYS A 61 32.95 -6.16 -23.64
N ALA A 62 33.99 -5.34 -23.72
CA ALA A 62 34.16 -4.12 -22.93
C ALA A 62 33.02 -3.14 -23.20
N ALA A 63 32.67 -2.91 -24.48
CA ALA A 63 31.52 -2.08 -24.85
C ALA A 63 30.19 -2.63 -24.29
N ASN A 64 29.97 -3.94 -24.34
CA ASN A 64 28.77 -4.55 -23.74
C ASN A 64 28.76 -4.42 -22.22
N VAL A 65 29.91 -4.64 -21.56
CA VAL A 65 30.06 -4.49 -20.11
C VAL A 65 29.78 -3.05 -19.70
N GLN A 66 30.35 -2.05 -20.39
CA GLN A 66 30.07 -0.64 -20.18
C GLN A 66 28.56 -0.35 -20.33
N ARG A 67 27.93 -0.81 -21.41
CA ARG A 67 26.49 -0.62 -21.61
C ARG A 67 25.64 -1.30 -20.53
N ARG A 68 26.05 -2.47 -20.04
CA ARG A 68 25.39 -3.17 -18.93
C ARG A 68 25.54 -2.43 -17.60
N GLU A 69 26.70 -1.82 -17.36
CA GLU A 69 26.96 -1.01 -16.18
C GLU A 69 26.09 0.26 -16.19
N GLU A 70 25.99 0.96 -17.33
CA GLU A 70 25.06 2.08 -17.51
C GLU A 70 23.62 1.69 -17.20
N LEU A 71 23.11 0.64 -17.85
CA LEU A 71 21.76 0.12 -17.61
C LEU A 71 21.58 -0.40 -16.18
N SER A 72 22.65 -0.81 -15.49
CA SER A 72 22.58 -1.17 -14.07
C SER A 72 22.40 0.06 -13.22
N ARG A 73 23.19 1.12 -13.45
CA ARG A 73 23.07 2.39 -12.73
C ARG A 73 21.69 3.01 -12.88
N GLU A 74 21.16 3.07 -14.11
CA GLU A 74 19.79 3.55 -14.38
C GLU A 74 18.75 2.72 -13.59
N ARG A 75 18.92 1.39 -13.54
CA ARG A 75 18.03 0.51 -12.77
C ARG A 75 18.18 0.74 -11.27
N ASP A 76 19.39 0.86 -10.76
CA ASP A 76 19.68 1.05 -9.33
C ASP A 76 19.14 2.41 -8.84
N GLU A 77 19.26 3.46 -9.65
CA GLU A 77 18.65 4.77 -9.40
C GLU A 77 17.11 4.67 -9.34
N SER A 78 16.51 3.90 -10.25
CA SER A 78 15.05 3.67 -10.25
C SER A 78 14.57 2.78 -9.10
N TRP A 79 15.44 1.89 -8.59
CA TRP A 79 15.13 0.85 -7.62
C TRP A 79 14.73 1.42 -6.26
N GLY A 80 15.38 2.51 -5.83
CA GLY A 80 15.08 3.24 -4.60
C GLY A 80 15.41 2.50 -3.30
N ASP A 81 14.94 3.05 -2.18
CA ASP A 81 15.18 2.49 -0.83
C ASP A 81 14.17 1.38 -0.48
N ALA A 82 14.66 0.29 0.12
CA ALA A 82 13.82 -0.83 0.55
C ALA A 82 12.93 -0.51 1.76
N VAL A 83 13.29 0.50 2.56
CA VAL A 83 12.54 0.89 3.76
C VAL A 83 11.53 1.98 3.44
N LEU A 84 11.98 3.12 2.94
CA LEU A 84 11.16 4.32 2.75
C LEU A 84 10.65 4.47 1.32
N GLY A 85 11.30 3.86 0.33
CA GLY A 85 10.97 4.07 -1.09
C GLY A 85 11.36 5.48 -1.55
N LYS A 86 10.47 6.13 -2.31
CA LYS A 86 10.61 7.52 -2.77
C LYS A 86 9.72 8.44 -1.93
N LYS A 87 10.21 9.63 -1.61
CA LYS A 87 9.40 10.65 -0.93
C LYS A 87 8.35 11.20 -1.90
N THR A 88 7.11 11.28 -1.44
CA THR A 88 5.99 11.84 -2.19
C THR A 88 5.27 12.88 -1.34
N PRO A 89 4.54 13.83 -1.97
CA PRO A 89 3.80 14.86 -1.22
C PRO A 89 2.80 14.27 -0.23
N PHE A 90 2.19 13.13 -0.58
CA PHE A 90 1.28 12.43 0.32
C PHE A 90 2.02 11.92 1.56
N ILE A 91 3.16 11.25 1.39
CA ILE A 91 3.96 10.75 2.52
C ILE A 91 4.46 11.89 3.41
N GLU A 92 4.90 13.00 2.82
CA GLU A 92 5.32 14.20 3.58
C GLU A 92 4.16 14.78 4.39
N SER A 93 2.94 14.80 3.83
CA SER A 93 1.74 15.25 4.53
C SER A 93 1.35 14.34 5.70
N LEU A 94 1.82 13.09 5.77
CA LEU A 94 1.52 12.20 6.90
C LEU A 94 2.23 12.63 8.17
N GLU A 95 3.39 13.30 8.09
CA GLU A 95 4.11 13.76 9.28
C GLU A 95 3.33 14.83 10.07
N THR A 96 2.58 15.66 9.34
CA THR A 96 1.76 16.75 9.87
C THR A 96 0.27 16.40 9.95
N ALA A 97 -0.09 15.16 9.63
CA ALA A 97 -1.46 14.69 9.48
C ALA A 97 -2.33 15.53 8.51
N GLY A 98 -1.70 16.19 7.53
CA GLY A 98 -2.39 17.00 6.51
C GLY A 98 -2.75 18.41 6.98
N VAL A 99 -2.39 18.77 8.21
CA VAL A 99 -2.75 20.08 8.79
C VAL A 99 -1.92 21.22 8.19
N ARG A 100 -0.62 20.99 7.99
CA ARG A 100 0.24 21.96 7.32
C ARG A 100 0.15 21.78 5.81
N LYS A 101 -0.42 22.77 5.13
CA LYS A 101 -0.40 22.87 3.68
C LYS A 101 1.01 23.25 3.23
N THR A 102 1.70 22.35 2.53
CA THR A 102 2.81 22.74 1.66
C THR A 102 2.25 23.29 0.35
N GLU A 103 2.95 24.23 -0.28
CA GLU A 103 2.47 24.89 -1.50
C GLU A 103 2.09 23.86 -2.59
N GLY A 104 0.83 23.87 -3.02
CA GLY A 104 0.32 23.02 -4.12
C GLY A 104 -0.65 21.88 -3.76
N GLN A 105 -1.08 21.70 -2.50
CA GLN A 105 -2.05 20.66 -2.13
C GLN A 105 -3.52 21.11 -2.18
N SER A 106 -4.37 20.27 -2.76
CA SER A 106 -5.82 20.49 -2.89
C SER A 106 -6.56 20.35 -1.55
N VAL A 107 -7.36 21.38 -1.28
CA VAL A 107 -8.30 21.75 -0.21
C VAL A 107 -9.08 20.66 0.57
N ALA A 108 -9.00 19.36 0.28
CA ALA A 108 -9.95 18.37 0.82
C ALA A 108 -9.64 17.77 2.21
N ASP A 109 -8.44 17.96 2.76
CA ASP A 109 -8.01 17.31 4.02
C ASP A 109 -8.24 18.16 5.28
N SER A 110 -8.83 19.35 5.15
CA SER A 110 -9.00 20.30 6.27
C SER A 110 -10.10 19.95 7.27
N GLU A 111 -10.85 18.87 7.07
CA GLU A 111 -12.03 18.56 7.91
C GLU A 111 -11.72 17.73 9.16
N ILE A 112 -10.51 17.17 9.29
CA ILE A 112 -10.20 16.23 10.38
C ILE A 112 -9.66 16.98 11.60
N ARG A 113 -10.33 16.77 12.74
CA ARG A 113 -9.91 17.26 14.05
C ARG A 113 -9.40 16.15 14.96
N ASN A 114 -8.87 16.54 16.11
CA ASN A 114 -8.54 15.59 17.16
C ASN A 114 -9.79 14.87 17.67
N TYR A 115 -9.60 13.72 18.32
CA TYR A 115 -10.67 12.89 18.89
C TYR A 115 -11.67 12.34 17.87
N PHE A 116 -11.25 12.14 16.62
CA PHE A 116 -12.08 11.64 15.52
C PHE A 116 -13.26 12.55 15.15
N LEU A 117 -13.19 13.82 15.52
CA LEU A 117 -14.21 14.80 15.19
C LEU A 117 -13.97 15.41 13.81
N SER A 118 -15.03 15.92 13.20
CA SER A 118 -14.97 16.76 12.02
C SER A 118 -15.42 18.19 12.29
N ASP A 119 -14.96 19.15 11.48
CA ASP A 119 -15.45 20.55 11.51
C ASP A 119 -16.99 20.66 11.56
N PRO A 120 -17.75 20.01 10.65
CA PRO A 120 -19.22 20.12 10.65
C PRO A 120 -19.86 19.46 11.88
N GLU A 121 -19.28 18.41 12.45
CA GLU A 121 -19.78 17.79 13.68
C GLU A 121 -19.62 18.72 14.88
N VAL A 122 -18.47 19.38 15.00
CA VAL A 122 -18.24 20.36 16.07
C VAL A 122 -19.21 21.53 15.91
N GLU A 123 -19.40 22.05 14.70
CA GLU A 123 -20.33 23.14 14.43
C GLU A 123 -21.79 22.75 14.71
N ALA A 124 -22.21 21.54 14.34
CA ALA A 124 -23.54 21.03 14.65
C ALA A 124 -23.75 20.89 16.17
N ALA A 125 -22.75 20.36 16.87
CA ALA A 125 -22.79 20.20 18.32
C ALA A 125 -22.85 21.55 19.06
N THR A 126 -22.09 22.55 18.62
CA THR A 126 -22.12 23.89 19.23
C THR A 126 -23.45 24.60 18.98
N LYS A 127 -24.01 24.52 17.76
CA LYS A 127 -25.34 25.06 17.44
C LYS A 127 -26.43 24.41 18.30
N HIS A 128 -26.39 23.10 18.46
CA HIS A 128 -27.35 22.37 19.29
C HIS A 128 -27.23 22.77 20.77
N ALA A 129 -25.99 22.86 21.29
CA ALA A 129 -25.75 23.30 22.67
C ALA A 129 -26.20 24.75 22.92
N TYR A 130 -26.02 25.65 21.96
CA TYR A 130 -26.50 27.03 22.02
C TYR A 130 -28.02 27.08 22.17
N GLN A 131 -28.75 26.29 21.37
CA GLN A 131 -30.22 26.24 21.43
C GLN A 131 -30.73 25.74 22.79
N LEU A 132 -30.10 24.71 23.36
CA LEU A 132 -30.49 24.14 24.65
C LEU A 132 -30.18 25.05 25.84
N THR A 133 -29.10 25.83 25.76
CA THR A 133 -28.64 26.69 26.85
C THR A 133 -29.21 28.11 26.78
N LYS A 134 -29.95 28.43 25.72
CA LYS A 134 -30.54 29.75 25.52
C LYS A 134 -31.41 30.12 26.72
N PRO A 135 -31.18 31.29 27.37
CA PRO A 135 -31.96 31.69 28.53
C PRO A 135 -33.43 31.82 28.17
N MET A 136 -34.30 31.18 28.95
CA MET A 136 -35.75 31.27 28.80
C MET A 136 -36.26 32.54 29.47
N ILE A 137 -37.29 33.16 28.88
CA ILE A 137 -37.93 34.35 29.45
C ILE A 137 -39.12 33.87 30.29
N GLY A 138 -39.00 33.94 31.62
CA GLY A 138 -40.13 33.69 32.51
C GLY A 138 -41.14 34.85 32.49
N ALA A 139 -42.43 34.54 32.43
CA ALA A 139 -43.51 35.54 32.34
C ALA A 139 -43.58 36.51 33.55
N VAL A 140 -43.06 36.10 34.72
CA VAL A 140 -43.09 36.87 35.99
C VAL A 140 -41.69 37.31 36.43
N GLU A 141 -40.64 36.87 35.73
CA GLU A 141 -39.24 36.94 36.17
C GLU A 141 -38.66 38.37 36.10
N SER A 142 -39.20 39.22 35.23
CA SER A 142 -38.76 40.61 35.02
C SER A 142 -38.93 41.54 36.23
N GLN A 143 -39.71 41.13 37.25
CA GLN A 143 -40.01 41.95 38.42
C GLN A 143 -39.14 41.62 39.65
N MET A 144 -38.43 40.49 39.66
CA MET A 144 -37.70 40.00 40.84
C MET A 144 -36.18 40.02 40.69
N GLU A 145 -35.64 39.99 39.46
CA GLU A 145 -34.20 39.99 39.24
C GLU A 145 -33.65 41.35 38.81
N PRO A 146 -32.44 41.72 39.26
CA PRO A 146 -31.80 42.97 38.87
C PRO A 146 -31.25 42.97 37.43
N GLU A 147 -31.11 41.80 36.79
CA GLU A 147 -30.55 41.67 35.45
C GLU A 147 -31.63 41.66 34.37
N THR A 148 -31.45 42.48 33.33
CA THR A 148 -32.36 42.49 32.20
C THR A 148 -32.23 41.21 31.36
N THR A 149 -33.31 40.82 30.69
CA THR A 149 -33.31 39.67 29.77
C THR A 149 -32.31 39.84 28.64
N GLU A 150 -32.11 41.07 28.16
CA GLU A 150 -31.13 41.42 27.14
C GLU A 150 -29.69 41.19 27.63
N ASP A 151 -29.38 41.54 28.88
CA ASP A 151 -28.07 41.33 29.46
C ASP A 151 -27.77 39.83 29.63
N LYS A 152 -28.78 39.03 30.01
CA LYS A 152 -28.66 37.56 30.05
C LYS A 152 -28.35 36.99 28.66
N MET A 153 -29.01 37.49 27.61
CA MET A 153 -28.75 37.07 26.23
C MET A 153 -27.34 37.47 25.77
N LYS A 154 -26.90 38.71 26.00
CA LYS A 154 -25.55 39.16 25.65
C LYS A 154 -24.47 38.30 26.32
N ARG A 155 -24.61 38.03 27.61
CA ARG A 155 -23.68 37.15 28.34
C ARG A 155 -23.70 35.73 27.80
N HIS A 156 -24.86 35.21 27.40
CA HIS A 156 -24.97 33.89 26.78
C HIS A 156 -24.22 33.85 25.44
N ASP A 157 -24.37 34.87 24.59
CA ASP A 157 -23.66 34.99 23.31
C ASP A 157 -22.14 35.11 23.51
N GLU A 158 -21.68 35.98 24.41
CA GLU A 158 -20.25 36.13 24.74
C GLU A 158 -19.63 34.84 25.26
N ASN A 159 -20.34 34.14 26.15
CA ASN A 159 -19.91 32.84 26.67
C ASN A 159 -19.88 31.79 25.56
N HIS A 160 -20.85 31.80 24.66
CA HIS A 160 -20.90 30.88 23.53
C HIS A 160 -19.72 31.09 22.57
N GLU A 161 -19.40 32.33 22.21
CA GLU A 161 -18.24 32.67 21.39
C GLU A 161 -16.93 32.20 22.03
N LYS A 162 -16.77 32.45 23.33
CA LYS A 162 -15.61 32.01 24.11
C LYS A 162 -15.48 30.48 24.15
N VAL A 163 -16.61 29.77 24.25
CA VAL A 163 -16.66 28.31 24.20
C VAL A 163 -16.29 27.79 22.81
N ILE A 164 -16.76 28.42 21.73
CA ILE A 164 -16.37 28.06 20.36
C ILE A 164 -14.85 28.16 20.19
N GLU A 165 -14.25 29.27 20.62
CA GLU A 165 -12.80 29.46 20.54
C GLU A 165 -12.05 28.40 21.36
N ALA A 166 -12.51 28.12 22.58
CA ALA A 166 -11.93 27.09 23.44
C ALA A 166 -12.03 25.69 22.81
N LEU A 167 -13.20 25.32 22.27
CA LEU A 167 -13.43 24.04 21.60
C LEU A 167 -12.56 23.91 20.35
N ASN A 168 -12.42 24.98 19.56
CA ASN A 168 -11.54 24.99 18.39
C ASN A 168 -10.08 24.71 18.77
N ARG A 169 -9.60 25.26 19.89
CA ARG A 169 -8.24 25.01 20.38
C ARG A 169 -8.06 23.59 20.92
N ILE A 170 -9.04 23.09 21.66
CA ILE A 170 -9.01 21.73 22.25
C ILE A 170 -9.06 20.66 21.16
N THR A 171 -9.91 20.88 20.16
CA THR A 171 -10.12 19.93 19.05
C THR A 171 -9.08 20.08 17.94
N SER A 172 -8.22 21.11 17.97
CA SER A 172 -7.15 21.25 16.99
C SER A 172 -6.19 20.06 17.01
N LEU A 173 -5.96 19.46 15.84
CA LEU A 173 -5.05 18.32 15.67
C LEU A 173 -3.57 18.72 15.81
N GLU A 174 -3.24 20.01 15.65
CA GLU A 174 -1.86 20.51 15.82
C GLU A 174 -1.35 20.27 17.24
N ASN A 175 -2.23 20.49 18.22
CA ASN A 175 -2.00 20.28 19.64
C ASN A 175 -2.08 18.80 20.05
N GLY A 176 -2.44 17.91 19.10
CA GLY A 176 -2.60 16.48 19.33
C GLY A 176 -1.28 15.71 19.46
N SER A 177 -1.36 14.52 20.04
CA SER A 177 -0.25 13.59 20.18
C SER A 177 0.13 12.94 18.85
N SER A 178 1.30 12.30 18.78
CA SER A 178 1.70 11.47 17.64
C SER A 178 0.71 10.33 17.38
N LYS A 179 0.06 9.83 18.44
CA LYS A 179 -1.00 8.82 18.34
C LYS A 179 -2.24 9.38 17.64
N ASP A 180 -2.64 10.60 17.98
CA ASP A 180 -3.83 11.25 17.42
C ASP A 180 -3.61 11.56 15.93
N ARG A 181 -2.44 12.09 15.58
CA ARG A 181 -2.00 12.28 14.19
C ARG A 181 -2.00 10.97 13.41
N PHE A 182 -1.55 9.88 14.02
CA PHE A 182 -1.59 8.56 13.39
C PHE A 182 -3.02 8.11 13.11
N HIS A 183 -3.96 8.32 14.03
CA HIS A 183 -5.37 7.97 13.82
C HIS A 183 -6.04 8.84 12.74
N ALA A 184 -5.76 10.14 12.71
CA ALA A 184 -6.19 11.03 11.62
C ALA A 184 -5.63 10.56 10.26
N ASN A 185 -4.35 10.19 10.21
CA ASN A 185 -3.75 9.62 9.01
C ASN A 185 -4.41 8.31 8.57
N VAL A 186 -4.86 7.46 9.49
CA VAL A 186 -5.60 6.24 9.14
C VAL A 186 -6.92 6.60 8.45
N GLN A 187 -7.65 7.62 8.91
CA GLN A 187 -8.87 8.10 8.24
C GLN A 187 -8.55 8.63 6.84
N ARG A 188 -7.50 9.46 6.69
CA ARG A 188 -7.04 9.97 5.38
C ARG A 188 -6.69 8.84 4.42
N ILE A 189 -5.95 7.84 4.91
CA ILE A 189 -5.58 6.66 4.13
C ILE A 189 -6.80 5.84 3.70
N ILE A 190 -7.78 5.66 4.57
CA ILE A 190 -9.04 4.98 4.22
C ILE A 190 -9.80 5.78 3.16
N ASN A 191 -9.85 7.11 3.30
CA ASN A 191 -10.54 7.97 2.34
C ASN A 191 -9.84 8.04 0.99
N GLU A 192 -8.50 7.93 0.94
CA GLU A 192 -7.73 7.98 -0.30
C GLU A 192 -7.72 6.62 -1.01
N PHE A 193 -7.37 5.54 -0.30
CA PHE A 193 -7.14 4.22 -0.89
C PHE A 193 -8.30 3.24 -0.74
N GLY A 194 -9.33 3.60 0.01
CA GLY A 194 -10.48 2.73 0.26
C GLY A 194 -11.20 2.39 -1.04
N ARG A 195 -11.51 1.10 -1.25
CA ARG A 195 -12.20 0.63 -2.47
C ARG A 195 -13.58 1.24 -2.64
N HIS A 196 -14.23 1.62 -1.53
CA HIS A 196 -15.50 2.34 -1.55
C HIS A 196 -15.45 3.67 -2.32
N ARG A 197 -14.28 4.32 -2.43
CA ARG A 197 -14.07 5.56 -3.19
C ARG A 197 -13.27 5.32 -4.47
N THR A 198 -12.25 4.46 -4.43
CA THR A 198 -11.42 4.21 -5.62
C THR A 198 -12.14 3.42 -6.70
N ASP A 199 -13.12 2.57 -6.36
CA ASP A 199 -13.89 1.81 -7.36
C ASP A 199 -14.75 2.76 -8.24
N SER A 200 -15.10 3.97 -7.78
CA SER A 200 -15.81 4.98 -8.58
C SER A 200 -14.87 5.87 -9.40
N ILE A 201 -13.66 6.13 -8.92
CA ILE A 201 -12.64 6.94 -9.63
C ILE A 201 -11.93 6.10 -10.71
N PHE A 202 -11.47 4.91 -10.32
CA PHE A 202 -10.73 3.97 -11.16
C PHE A 202 -11.63 2.75 -11.40
N MET A 203 -12.56 2.91 -12.35
CA MET A 203 -13.52 1.85 -12.65
C MET A 203 -12.79 0.59 -13.10
N PRO A 204 -13.09 -0.59 -12.52
CA PRO A 204 -12.53 -1.83 -13.02
C PRO A 204 -13.09 -2.14 -14.41
N ASP A 205 -12.26 -2.70 -15.31
CA ASP A 205 -12.67 -3.07 -16.68
C ASP A 205 -13.93 -3.95 -16.73
N LYS A 206 -14.21 -4.71 -15.65
CA LYS A 206 -15.42 -5.52 -15.50
C LYS A 206 -15.97 -5.40 -14.08
N PRO A 207 -17.30 -5.28 -13.91
CA PRO A 207 -17.91 -5.30 -12.59
C PRO A 207 -17.67 -6.67 -11.93
N PRO A 208 -17.48 -6.71 -10.60
CA PRO A 208 -17.32 -7.96 -9.88
C PRO A 208 -18.62 -8.77 -9.98
N LYS A 209 -18.55 -9.94 -10.62
CA LYS A 209 -19.66 -10.89 -10.71
C LYS A 209 -19.41 -12.06 -9.79
N THR A 210 -20.46 -12.59 -9.19
CA THR A 210 -20.43 -13.88 -8.51
C THR A 210 -20.10 -14.98 -9.52
N MET A 211 -19.68 -16.16 -9.06
CA MET A 211 -19.46 -17.32 -9.95
C MET A 211 -20.70 -17.66 -10.80
N LEU A 212 -21.88 -17.32 -10.28
CA LEU A 212 -23.20 -17.50 -10.90
C LEU A 212 -23.59 -16.35 -11.85
N GLY A 213 -22.73 -15.35 -12.04
CA GLY A 213 -23.00 -14.20 -12.91
C GLY A 213 -23.88 -13.11 -12.28
N GLU A 214 -24.35 -13.32 -11.05
CA GLU A 214 -25.11 -12.34 -10.28
C GLU A 214 -24.24 -11.11 -9.91
N GLU A 215 -24.90 -9.97 -9.74
CA GLU A 215 -24.26 -8.75 -9.24
C GLU A 215 -23.92 -8.94 -7.76
N MET A 216 -22.68 -8.58 -7.40
CA MET A 216 -22.25 -8.66 -6.01
C MET A 216 -23.03 -7.65 -5.15
N PRO A 217 -23.43 -8.02 -3.92
CA PRO A 217 -24.13 -7.10 -3.03
C PRO A 217 -23.24 -5.88 -2.73
N GLY A 218 -23.88 -4.72 -2.57
CA GLY A 218 -23.21 -3.48 -2.20
C GLY A 218 -22.47 -3.60 -0.86
N ARG A 219 -21.40 -2.81 -0.72
CA ARG A 219 -20.67 -2.72 0.55
C ARG A 219 -21.56 -2.02 1.58
N HIS A 220 -21.62 -2.56 2.78
CA HIS A 220 -22.41 -1.99 3.88
C HIS A 220 -21.71 -0.82 4.59
N GLY A 221 -20.39 -0.66 4.38
CA GLY A 221 -19.61 0.35 5.08
C GLY A 221 -18.28 0.65 4.38
N PRO A 222 -17.47 1.53 5.00
CA PRO A 222 -16.18 1.93 4.45
C PRO A 222 -15.22 0.75 4.40
N ASP A 223 -14.44 0.71 3.32
CA ASP A 223 -13.44 -0.33 3.12
C ASP A 223 -12.17 -0.04 3.92
N THR A 224 -11.95 -0.84 4.97
CA THR A 224 -10.80 -0.70 5.89
C THR A 224 -9.82 -1.87 5.80
N GLY A 225 -10.21 -2.94 5.11
CA GLY A 225 -9.51 -4.22 5.10
C GLY A 225 -8.78 -4.53 3.79
N SER A 226 -8.90 -3.68 2.78
CA SER A 226 -8.25 -3.92 1.50
C SER A 226 -6.72 -3.87 1.59
N SER A 227 -6.06 -4.52 0.64
CA SER A 227 -4.59 -4.62 0.67
C SER A 227 -3.96 -3.24 0.54
N GLU A 228 -4.56 -2.36 -0.26
CA GLU A 228 -4.17 -0.97 -0.47
C GLU A 228 -4.13 -0.20 0.84
N VAL A 229 -5.25 -0.19 1.57
CA VAL A 229 -5.39 0.48 2.86
C VAL A 229 -4.41 -0.10 3.87
N GLN A 230 -4.28 -1.43 3.94
CA GLN A 230 -3.33 -2.08 4.85
C GLN A 230 -1.87 -1.69 4.55
N ILE A 231 -1.47 -1.64 3.27
CA ILE A 231 -0.13 -1.26 2.83
C ILE A 231 0.15 0.21 3.17
N ALA A 232 -0.81 1.10 2.93
CA ALA A 232 -0.70 2.52 3.27
C ALA A 232 -0.55 2.74 4.79
N ILE A 233 -1.37 2.08 5.62
CA ILE A 233 -1.26 2.15 7.09
C ILE A 233 0.10 1.62 7.56
N LEU A 234 0.58 0.51 7.00
CA LEU A 234 1.91 -0.02 7.33
C LEU A 234 3.01 0.96 6.94
N THR A 235 2.87 1.63 5.80
CA THR A 235 3.83 2.65 5.34
C THR A 235 3.89 3.81 6.32
N ALA A 236 2.75 4.35 6.76
CA ALA A 236 2.72 5.39 7.79
C ALA A 236 3.42 4.94 9.10
N LYS A 237 3.18 3.70 9.54
CA LYS A 237 3.86 3.13 10.73
C LYS A 237 5.38 2.99 10.53
N ILE A 238 5.80 2.53 9.37
CA ILE A 238 7.22 2.36 9.01
C ILE A 238 7.93 3.70 9.03
N HIS A 239 7.34 4.75 8.43
CA HIS A 239 7.90 6.10 8.45
C HIS A 239 8.04 6.63 9.87
N ASN A 240 6.97 6.58 10.68
CA ASN A 240 7.02 7.05 12.07
C ASN A 240 8.07 6.31 12.90
N LEU A 241 8.16 4.99 12.76
CA LEU A 241 9.13 4.18 13.50
C LEU A 241 10.57 4.39 13.00
N SER A 242 10.76 4.51 11.69
CA SER A 242 12.06 4.83 11.09
C SER A 242 12.58 6.17 11.58
N ASN A 243 11.75 7.22 11.54
CA ASN A 243 12.11 8.55 12.02
C ASN A 243 12.45 8.53 13.52
N ALA A 244 11.66 7.83 14.34
CA ALA A 244 11.92 7.70 15.78
C ALA A 244 13.23 6.96 16.09
N LEU A 245 13.64 5.99 15.25
CA LEU A 245 14.90 5.27 15.41
C LEU A 245 16.13 6.09 14.98
N GLN A 246 15.95 7.00 14.04
CA GLN A 246 17.02 7.91 13.56
C GLN A 246 17.27 9.07 14.53
N ILE A 247 16.23 9.56 15.19
CA ILE A 247 16.30 10.71 16.09
C ILE A 247 16.77 10.28 17.50
N ASN A 248 17.52 11.14 18.19
CA ASN A 248 17.99 10.96 19.57
C ASN A 248 18.78 9.64 19.78
N ARG A 249 18.54 8.96 20.91
CA ARG A 249 19.18 7.68 21.29
C ARG A 249 18.49 6.46 20.63
N GLY A 250 17.67 6.66 19.60
CA GLY A 250 16.90 5.61 18.92
C GLY A 250 17.75 4.48 18.33
N TYR A 251 19.00 4.78 17.95
CA TYR A 251 19.95 3.77 17.46
C TYR A 251 20.24 2.66 18.48
N LYS A 252 20.04 2.90 19.78
CA LYS A 252 20.21 1.90 20.85
C LYS A 252 19.01 0.96 21.00
N ASP A 253 17.85 1.32 20.46
CA ASP A 253 16.63 0.54 20.60
C ASP A 253 16.61 -0.67 19.65
N LYS A 254 17.03 -1.82 20.17
CA LYS A 254 17.08 -3.09 19.42
C LYS A 254 15.70 -3.71 19.21
N HIS A 255 14.76 -3.48 20.11
CA HIS A 255 13.42 -4.06 20.02
C HIS A 255 12.62 -3.40 18.91
N ASN A 256 12.67 -2.08 18.81
CA ASN A 256 11.97 -1.36 17.75
C ASN A 256 12.61 -1.55 16.38
N LYS A 257 13.92 -1.78 16.27
CA LYS A 257 14.55 -2.24 15.01
C LYS A 257 13.99 -3.59 14.54
N ARG A 258 13.76 -4.53 15.45
CA ARG A 258 13.07 -5.79 15.12
C ARG A 258 11.63 -5.55 14.68
N ASN A 259 10.90 -4.67 15.37
CA ASN A 259 9.52 -4.33 15.01
C ASN A 259 9.44 -3.68 13.62
N LEU A 260 10.37 -2.78 13.28
CA LEU A 260 10.48 -2.17 11.96
C LEU A 260 10.67 -3.25 10.88
N ARG A 261 11.58 -4.21 11.11
CA ARG A 261 11.80 -5.34 10.20
C ARG A 261 10.53 -6.16 9.96
N LEU A 262 9.78 -6.45 11.03
CA LEU A 262 8.52 -7.20 10.93
C LEU A 262 7.46 -6.43 10.14
N LEU A 263 7.36 -5.12 10.32
CA LEU A 263 6.45 -4.26 9.55
C LEU A 263 6.81 -4.25 8.06
N LEU A 264 8.09 -4.12 7.73
CA LEU A 264 8.58 -4.16 6.35
C LEU A 264 8.25 -5.48 5.68
N HIS A 265 8.54 -6.61 6.32
CA HIS A 265 8.23 -7.93 5.78
C HIS A 265 6.72 -8.17 5.66
N ARG A 266 5.90 -7.64 6.57
CA ARG A 266 4.45 -7.69 6.45
C ARG A 266 3.95 -6.89 5.24
N ARG A 267 4.46 -5.67 5.03
CA ARG A 267 4.16 -4.85 3.85
C ARG A 267 4.59 -5.55 2.57
N GLN A 268 5.80 -6.11 2.54
CA GLN A 268 6.32 -6.87 1.40
C GLN A 268 5.40 -8.05 1.02
N LYS A 269 4.89 -8.82 1.99
CA LYS A 269 3.96 -9.92 1.72
C LYS A 269 2.66 -9.44 1.08
N LEU A 270 2.09 -8.33 1.58
CA LEU A 270 0.89 -7.72 1.01
C LEU A 270 1.13 -7.18 -0.40
N MET A 271 2.25 -6.49 -0.62
CA MET A 271 2.65 -6.00 -1.94
C MET A 271 2.81 -7.15 -2.95
N LYS A 272 3.52 -8.23 -2.58
CA LYS A 272 3.63 -9.44 -3.44
C LYS A 272 2.28 -10.08 -3.74
N TYR A 273 1.35 -10.07 -2.78
CA TYR A 273 0.01 -10.58 -3.01
C TYR A 273 -0.75 -9.70 -4.01
N MET A 274 -0.74 -8.39 -3.78
CA MET A 274 -1.48 -7.42 -4.59
C MET A 274 -0.94 -7.31 -6.02
N ASP A 275 0.38 -7.30 -6.21
CA ASP A 275 1.04 -7.30 -7.52
C ASP A 275 0.53 -8.46 -8.42
N ARG A 276 0.43 -9.67 -7.85
CA ARG A 276 -0.10 -10.85 -8.56
C ARG A 276 -1.60 -10.78 -8.84
N LYS A 277 -2.37 -10.13 -7.97
CA LYS A 277 -3.84 -10.08 -8.05
C LYS A 277 -4.35 -8.98 -8.97
N GLU A 278 -3.80 -7.79 -8.84
CA GLU A 278 -4.21 -6.60 -9.58
C GLU A 278 -3.57 -6.53 -10.98
N ARG A 279 -2.42 -7.21 -11.20
CA ARG A 279 -1.74 -7.32 -12.50
C ARG A 279 -1.51 -5.96 -13.20
N GLY A 280 -1.19 -4.92 -12.42
CA GLY A 280 -0.97 -3.57 -12.95
C GLY A 280 -2.24 -2.78 -13.22
N SER A 281 -3.34 -3.05 -12.49
CA SER A 281 -4.54 -2.22 -12.53
C SER A 281 -4.23 -0.75 -12.20
N GLN A 282 -5.07 0.18 -12.67
CA GLN A 282 -4.91 1.61 -12.39
C GLN A 282 -4.89 1.90 -10.88
N ARG A 283 -5.66 1.15 -10.08
CA ARG A 283 -5.66 1.24 -8.62
C ARG A 283 -4.31 0.88 -8.00
N TRP A 284 -3.67 -0.17 -8.51
CA TRP A 284 -2.32 -0.54 -8.08
C TRP A 284 -1.32 0.56 -8.41
N THR A 285 -1.32 1.05 -9.65
CA THR A 285 -0.42 2.12 -10.09
C THR A 285 -0.60 3.39 -9.25
N HIS A 286 -1.84 3.81 -9.03
CA HIS A 286 -2.16 4.94 -8.16
C HIS A 286 -1.62 4.76 -6.74
N MET A 287 -1.84 3.60 -6.11
CA MET A 287 -1.31 3.31 -4.78
C MET A 287 0.23 3.40 -4.74
N VAL A 288 0.90 2.78 -5.72
CA VAL A 288 2.36 2.74 -5.81
C VAL A 288 2.95 4.13 -5.99
N GLU A 289 2.35 4.95 -6.87
CA GLU A 289 2.77 6.32 -7.15
C GLU A 289 2.52 7.26 -5.96
N THR A 290 1.31 7.23 -5.38
CA THR A 290 0.96 8.10 -4.25
C THR A 290 1.79 7.80 -3.01
N LEU A 291 2.01 6.52 -2.69
CA LEU A 291 2.84 6.12 -1.53
C LEU A 291 4.35 6.12 -1.82
N GLY A 292 4.77 6.30 -3.08
CA GLY A 292 6.19 6.28 -3.46
C GLY A 292 6.87 4.91 -3.30
N LEU A 293 6.12 3.81 -3.42
CA LEU A 293 6.66 2.47 -3.20
C LEU A 293 7.47 2.03 -4.42
N THR A 294 8.74 1.72 -4.23
CA THR A 294 9.61 1.23 -5.31
C THR A 294 9.77 -0.28 -5.28
N PRO A 295 10.17 -0.92 -6.39
CA PRO A 295 10.40 -2.36 -6.46
C PRO A 295 11.30 -2.92 -5.34
N ALA A 296 12.24 -2.13 -4.82
CA ALA A 296 13.07 -2.46 -3.66
C ALA A 296 12.26 -2.88 -2.43
N THR A 297 11.08 -2.30 -2.24
CA THR A 297 10.25 -2.52 -1.05
C THR A 297 9.53 -3.87 -1.06
N TRP A 298 9.44 -4.57 -2.21
CA TRP A 298 8.79 -5.89 -2.25
C TRP A 298 9.45 -6.97 -3.09
N LYS A 299 10.20 -6.68 -4.16
CA LYS A 299 10.71 -7.74 -5.07
C LYS A 299 11.77 -8.61 -4.39
N ASP A 300 12.82 -7.98 -3.89
CA ASP A 300 13.98 -8.68 -3.31
C ASP A 300 13.89 -8.87 -1.80
N GLN A 301 14.85 -9.57 -1.23
CA GLN A 301 14.95 -9.77 0.21
C GLN A 301 15.32 -8.45 0.90
N ILE A 302 14.48 -8.01 1.85
CA ILE A 302 14.77 -6.83 2.67
C ILE A 302 15.71 -7.24 3.80
N SER A 303 16.96 -6.78 3.71
CA SER A 303 17.96 -6.85 4.78
C SER A 303 18.15 -5.47 5.43
N LEU A 304 18.03 -5.44 6.76
CA LEU A 304 18.29 -4.27 7.63
C LEU A 304 19.48 -4.53 8.55
#